data_AF-A0A0R1SDU5-F1
#
_entry.id   AF-A0A0R1SDU5-F1
#
_cell.length_a   1.000
_cell.length_b   1.000
_cell.length_c   1.000
_cell.angle_alpha   90.00
_cell.angle_beta   90.00
_cell.angle_gamma   90.00
#
_symmetry.space_group_name_H-M   'P 1'
#
loop_
_entity.id
_entity.type
_entity.pdbx_description
1 polymer ?
#
loop_
_entity_poly.entity_id
_entity_poly.type
_entity_poly.pdbx_seq_one_letter_code
_entity_poly.pdbx_strand_id
1 'polypeptide(L)'
;MELSKTGIVLLSGLVLGGLVTLDNPVVYAKQETGYGVQAGNINRARGSQLVKEGYVFRLDGDKHNSGLWSQPTGNNRSRLTGHKELRRIIKDRINFKIYRVWQYKNGLQYKIVSQSGKYQGWIDNAGIYNKYSLDKQLQPIISQEQKVVNSINAKYVGAAHQHYEKKDLLAYQDELTKASEYAGRLSGDKRLVALKSIGQVRNYIKSRNSNSIPTLLWPV
;
A
#
# COMPACT_ATOMS: atom_id res chain seq x y z
N MET A 1 28.24 54.45 -2.13
CA MET A 1 28.61 53.84 -3.41
C MET A 1 28.95 52.39 -3.13
N GLU A 2 28.20 51.49 -3.77
CA GLU A 2 28.47 50.06 -3.99
C GLU A 2 29.94 49.74 -4.35
N LEU A 3 30.54 48.54 -4.21
CA LEU A 3 30.06 47.13 -4.26
C LEU A 3 31.14 46.19 -3.65
N SER A 4 30.69 45.13 -2.97
CA SER A 4 31.04 43.69 -3.14
C SER A 4 32.49 43.20 -3.38
N LYS A 5 32.94 42.22 -2.57
CA LYS A 5 33.09 40.78 -2.93
C LYS A 5 33.73 39.97 -1.79
N THR A 6 32.97 39.10 -1.11
CA THR A 6 32.99 37.62 -1.20
C THR A 6 34.29 36.93 -0.76
N GLY A 7 34.24 36.23 0.37
CA GLY A 7 35.24 35.25 0.82
C GLY A 7 34.54 34.14 1.61
N ILE A 8 34.52 32.94 1.01
CA ILE A 8 33.83 31.73 1.44
C ILE A 8 34.52 31.12 2.67
N VAL A 9 33.77 30.84 3.75
CA VAL A 9 34.25 30.03 4.88
C VAL A 9 33.68 28.62 4.75
N LEU A 10 34.57 27.67 4.47
CA LEU A 10 34.31 26.22 4.58
C LEU A 10 34.31 25.84 6.07
N LEU A 11 33.14 25.45 6.58
CA LEU A 11 33.00 24.77 7.86
C LEU A 11 32.52 23.34 7.60
N SER A 12 33.50 22.43 7.50
CA SER A 12 33.32 20.99 7.55
C SER A 12 32.93 20.59 8.98
N GLY A 13 31.62 20.48 9.22
CA GLY A 13 31.06 19.93 10.44
C GLY A 13 30.83 18.43 10.33
N LEU A 14 31.60 17.65 11.09
CA LEU A 14 31.36 16.24 11.38
C LEU A 14 29.92 16.04 11.90
N VAL A 15 29.11 15.23 11.22
CA VAL A 15 27.89 14.65 11.81
C VAL A 15 28.30 13.32 12.43
N LEU A 16 28.52 13.33 13.75
CA LEU A 16 28.63 12.11 14.56
C LEU A 16 27.29 11.37 14.50
N GLY A 17 27.33 10.18 13.92
CA GLY A 17 26.20 9.27 13.80
C GLY A 17 25.73 8.79 15.18
N GLY A 18 24.65 9.37 15.67
CA GLY A 18 23.83 8.76 16.72
C GLY A 18 23.00 7.65 16.12
N LEU A 19 23.37 6.39 16.40
CA LEU A 19 22.51 5.24 16.14
C LEU A 19 21.36 5.29 17.16
N VAL A 20 20.24 5.91 16.79
CA VAL A 20 19.01 5.82 17.59
C VAL A 20 18.42 4.43 17.35
N THR A 21 18.69 3.49 18.23
CA THR A 21 17.91 2.26 18.33
C THR A 21 16.51 2.65 18.80
N LEU A 22 15.58 2.79 17.86
CA LEU A 22 14.15 2.85 18.16
C LEU A 22 13.74 1.48 18.69
N ASP A 23 13.89 1.28 20.00
CA ASP A 23 13.14 0.27 20.73
C ASP A 23 11.66 0.56 20.48
N ASN A 24 11.05 -0.23 19.61
CA ASN A 24 9.62 -0.15 19.38
C ASN A 24 8.95 -0.75 20.63
N PRO A 25 8.20 0.03 21.42
CA PRO A 25 7.44 -0.57 22.50
C PRO A 25 6.45 -1.57 21.90
N VAL A 26 6.46 -2.79 22.42
CA VAL A 26 5.43 -3.80 22.15
C VAL A 26 4.13 -3.24 22.71
N VAL A 27 3.24 -2.78 21.83
CA VAL A 27 1.93 -2.27 22.22
C VAL A 27 0.98 -3.45 22.34
N TYR A 28 0.62 -3.79 23.57
CA TYR A 28 -0.45 -4.74 23.86
C TYR A 28 -1.81 -4.04 23.75
N ALA A 29 -2.72 -4.56 22.94
CA ALA A 29 -4.13 -4.17 23.00
C ALA A 29 -4.78 -4.86 24.20
N LYS A 30 -5.44 -4.09 25.06
CA LYS A 30 -6.22 -4.64 26.17
C LYS A 30 -7.56 -5.17 25.65
N GLN A 31 -7.84 -6.40 26.03
CA GLN A 31 -8.94 -7.27 25.63
C GLN A 31 -10.23 -6.90 26.38
N GLU A 32 -11.37 -6.78 25.69
CA GLU A 32 -12.66 -7.06 26.33
C GLU A 32 -13.10 -8.47 25.92
N THR A 33 -13.16 -9.32 26.93
CA THR A 33 -13.85 -10.63 27.00
C THR A 33 -13.54 -11.66 25.90
N GLY A 34 -12.53 -12.49 26.21
CA GLY A 34 -12.56 -13.94 26.03
C GLY A 34 -12.75 -14.49 24.62
N TYR A 35 -11.68 -14.50 23.81
CA TYR A 35 -11.22 -15.62 22.97
C TYR A 35 -9.83 -15.22 22.38
N GLY A 36 -8.81 -16.04 22.62
CA GLY A 36 -7.44 -16.05 22.04
C GLY A 36 -6.76 -14.74 21.59
N VAL A 37 -5.71 -14.31 22.30
CA VAL A 37 -4.77 -13.27 21.84
C VAL A 37 -4.03 -13.77 20.59
N GLN A 38 -4.38 -13.27 19.41
CA GLN A 38 -3.59 -13.54 18.20
C GLN A 38 -2.42 -12.56 18.13
N ALA A 39 -1.20 -13.05 18.37
CA ALA A 39 0.03 -12.29 18.15
C ALA A 39 0.15 -11.89 16.67
N GLY A 40 0.09 -10.59 16.37
CA GLY A 40 0.41 -10.05 15.05
C GLY A 40 1.82 -9.47 15.02
N ASN A 41 2.37 -9.30 13.82
CA ASN A 41 3.72 -8.74 13.62
C ASN A 41 3.71 -7.64 12.56
N ILE A 42 4.69 -6.73 12.61
CA ILE A 42 4.88 -5.71 11.57
C ILE A 42 5.30 -6.40 10.27
N ASN A 43 4.48 -6.26 9.23
CA ASN A 43 4.83 -6.72 7.90
C ASN A 43 5.67 -5.65 7.17
N ARG A 44 7.00 -5.75 7.35
CA ARG A 44 7.96 -4.77 6.80
C ARG A 44 7.99 -4.77 5.27
N ALA A 45 7.86 -5.94 4.63
CA ALA A 45 7.88 -6.06 3.18
C ALA A 45 6.68 -5.32 2.57
N ARG A 46 5.46 -5.61 3.04
CA ARG A 46 4.23 -4.95 2.59
C ARG A 46 4.24 -3.46 2.91
N GLY A 47 4.67 -3.09 4.13
CA GLY A 47 4.83 -1.69 4.52
C GLY A 47 5.78 -0.92 3.60
N SER A 48 6.93 -1.51 3.26
CA SER A 48 7.92 -0.87 2.39
C SER A 48 7.41 -0.66 0.96
N GLN A 49 6.58 -1.57 0.44
CA GLN A 49 5.94 -1.36 -0.86
C GLN A 49 4.91 -0.22 -0.80
N LEU A 50 3.98 -0.28 0.17
CA LEU A 50 2.87 0.68 0.24
C LEU A 50 3.34 2.11 0.61
N VAL A 51 4.41 2.26 1.39
CA VAL A 51 5.03 3.56 1.68
C VAL A 51 5.46 4.29 0.40
N LYS A 52 5.98 3.55 -0.58
CA LYS A 52 6.50 4.09 -1.85
C LYS A 52 5.39 4.56 -2.79
N GLU A 53 4.14 4.18 -2.54
CA GLU A 53 3.00 4.64 -3.32
C GLU A 53 2.58 6.07 -2.94
N GLY A 54 2.94 6.56 -1.75
CA GLY A 54 2.61 7.92 -1.31
C GLY A 54 1.11 8.12 -1.09
N TYR A 55 0.61 9.33 -1.39
CA TYR A 55 -0.78 9.74 -1.14
C TYR A 55 -1.73 9.33 -2.27
N VAL A 56 -1.86 8.02 -2.49
CA VAL A 56 -2.72 7.46 -3.54
C VAL A 56 -3.85 6.61 -2.99
N PHE A 57 -3.87 6.33 -1.70
CA PHE A 57 -4.91 5.51 -1.10
C PHE A 57 -6.11 6.35 -0.68
N ARG A 58 -7.30 5.80 -0.83
CA ARG A 58 -8.56 6.39 -0.39
C ARG A 58 -9.35 5.36 0.39
N LEU A 59 -10.29 5.86 1.19
CA LEU A 59 -11.19 5.02 1.95
C LEU A 59 -12.49 4.83 1.19
N ASP A 60 -13.00 3.60 1.18
CA ASP A 60 -14.34 3.28 0.67
C ASP A 60 -15.29 2.93 1.80
N GLY A 61 -16.57 3.24 1.61
CA GLY A 61 -17.62 2.90 2.56
C GLY A 61 -18.08 1.47 2.33
N ASP A 62 -17.72 0.55 3.22
CA ASP A 62 -18.32 -0.77 3.23
C ASP A 62 -19.84 -0.67 3.51
N LYS A 63 -20.65 -1.39 2.70
CA LYS A 63 -22.10 -1.54 2.86
C LYS A 63 -22.48 -2.20 4.18
N HIS A 64 -21.58 -2.96 4.80
CA HIS A 64 -21.88 -3.71 6.02
C HIS A 64 -21.45 -3.00 7.31
N ASN A 65 -20.54 -2.02 7.29
CA ASN A 65 -20.14 -1.34 8.53
C ASN A 65 -19.53 0.07 8.40
N SER A 66 -19.77 0.79 7.30
CA SER A 66 -19.19 2.15 7.11
C SER A 66 -17.65 2.21 7.24
N GLY A 67 -16.94 1.10 6.96
CA GLY A 67 -15.47 1.02 7.10
C GLY A 67 -14.96 0.74 8.53
N LEU A 68 -15.82 0.30 9.45
CA LEU A 68 -15.42 -0.10 10.80
C LEU A 68 -15.20 -1.60 10.90
N TRP A 69 -13.98 -2.01 10.61
CA TRP A 69 -13.34 -3.01 11.46
C TRP A 69 -12.05 -2.37 11.98
N SER A 70 -11.83 -2.60 13.28
CA SER A 70 -10.99 -1.88 14.23
C SER A 70 -11.36 -0.42 14.48
N GLN A 71 -11.83 -0.14 15.70
CA GLN A 71 -11.57 1.14 16.35
C GLN A 71 -10.09 1.48 16.08
N PRO A 72 -9.71 2.73 15.76
CA PRO A 72 -8.30 3.10 15.62
C PRO A 72 -7.62 2.89 16.98
N THR A 73 -7.12 1.68 17.22
CA THR A 73 -6.46 1.22 18.44
C THR A 73 -5.00 1.59 18.32
N GLY A 74 -4.76 2.90 18.33
CA GLY A 74 -3.45 3.45 18.56
C GLY A 74 -3.61 4.59 19.56
N ASN A 75 -2.85 4.54 20.65
CA ASN A 75 -2.63 5.66 21.56
C ASN A 75 -1.87 6.83 20.87
N ASN A 76 -2.23 7.19 19.64
CA ASN A 76 -1.71 8.34 18.93
C ASN A 76 -2.79 9.43 18.94
N ARG A 77 -2.42 10.57 19.51
CA ARG A 77 -3.28 11.68 19.96
C ARG A 77 -4.09 12.42 18.88
N SER A 78 -4.14 11.93 17.64
CA SER A 78 -5.10 12.40 16.63
C SER A 78 -5.79 11.19 16.01
N ARG A 79 -7.07 11.02 16.35
CA ARG A 79 -7.83 9.81 16.06
C ARG A 79 -8.64 10.01 14.77
N LEU A 80 -8.88 8.94 14.02
CA LEU A 80 -10.05 8.85 13.14
C LEU A 80 -11.25 8.64 14.06
N THR A 81 -11.77 9.72 14.65
CA THR A 81 -12.40 9.64 15.97
C THR A 81 -13.89 9.33 15.97
N GLY A 82 -14.56 9.26 14.83
CA GLY A 82 -15.99 8.92 14.81
C GLY A 82 -16.60 8.69 13.42
N HIS A 83 -17.73 7.98 13.40
CA HIS A 83 -18.45 7.56 12.18
C HIS A 83 -18.81 8.75 11.27
N LYS A 84 -19.14 9.91 11.85
CA LYS A 84 -19.47 11.13 11.08
C LYS A 84 -18.24 11.69 10.35
N GLU A 85 -17.10 11.66 11.01
CA GLU A 85 -15.83 12.12 10.44
C GLU A 85 -15.33 11.15 9.36
N LEU A 86 -15.42 9.84 9.59
CA LEU A 86 -15.07 8.82 8.60
C LEU A 86 -15.95 8.93 7.34
N ARG A 87 -17.27 9.08 7.49
CA ARG A 87 -18.18 9.33 6.36
C ARG A 87 -17.79 10.57 5.57
N ARG A 88 -17.37 11.64 6.26
CA ARG A 88 -16.85 12.85 5.60
C ARG A 88 -15.56 12.58 4.85
N ILE A 89 -14.60 11.89 5.46
CA ILE A 89 -13.33 11.51 4.83
C ILE A 89 -13.54 10.71 3.55
N ILE A 90 -14.45 9.74 3.57
CA ILE A 90 -14.83 8.93 2.41
C ILE A 90 -15.50 9.80 1.34
N LYS A 91 -16.51 10.60 1.74
CA LYS A 91 -17.23 11.51 0.83
C LYS A 91 -16.27 12.50 0.15
N ASP A 92 -15.35 13.07 0.91
CA ASP A 92 -14.39 14.09 0.44
C ASP A 92 -13.21 13.46 -0.31
N ARG A 93 -13.16 12.12 -0.42
CA ARG A 93 -12.13 11.35 -1.16
C ARG A 93 -10.70 11.74 -0.76
N ILE A 94 -10.49 11.89 0.55
CA ILE A 94 -9.19 12.28 1.10
C ILE A 94 -8.13 11.25 0.74
N ASN A 95 -6.98 11.71 0.27
CA ASN A 95 -5.84 10.87 -0.07
C ASN A 95 -4.98 10.58 1.17
N PHE A 96 -4.61 9.32 1.32
CA PHE A 96 -3.81 8.80 2.41
C PHE A 96 -2.54 8.14 1.87
N LYS A 97 -1.49 8.22 2.70
CA LYS A 97 -0.30 7.38 2.61
C LYS A 97 -0.41 6.27 3.64
N ILE A 98 -0.17 5.04 3.22
CA ILE A 98 0.05 3.91 4.14
C ILE A 98 1.53 3.89 4.50
N TYR A 99 1.85 3.93 5.80
CA TYR A 99 3.25 3.96 6.24
C TYR A 99 3.65 2.84 7.20
N ARG A 100 2.69 2.01 7.62
CA ARG A 100 2.95 0.78 8.38
C ARG A 100 1.88 -0.24 8.07
N VAL A 101 2.27 -1.52 8.04
CA VAL A 101 1.37 -2.66 7.88
C VAL A 101 1.55 -3.58 9.07
N TRP A 102 0.44 -3.94 9.69
CA TRP A 102 0.39 -4.94 10.74
C TRP A 102 -0.33 -6.17 10.20
N GLN A 103 0.24 -7.35 10.43
CA GLN A 103 -0.34 -8.61 9.98
C GLN A 103 -0.78 -9.44 11.17
N TYR A 104 -2.05 -9.84 11.13
CA TYR A 104 -2.65 -10.84 12.01
C TYR A 104 -2.77 -12.17 11.28
N LYS A 105 -3.10 -13.24 12.03
CA LYS A 105 -3.33 -14.58 11.45
C LYS A 105 -4.42 -14.54 10.36
N ASN A 106 -5.43 -13.70 10.55
CA ASN A 106 -6.63 -13.64 9.71
C ASN A 106 -6.80 -12.31 8.95
N GLY A 107 -5.77 -11.44 8.87
CA GLY A 107 -5.95 -10.16 8.17
C GLY A 107 -4.78 -9.18 8.27
N LEU A 108 -4.97 -8.02 7.63
CA LEU A 108 -4.00 -6.93 7.59
C LEU A 108 -4.63 -5.63 8.12
N GLN A 109 -3.83 -4.86 8.84
CA GLN A 109 -4.13 -3.49 9.27
C GLN A 109 -3.10 -2.51 8.71
N TYR A 110 -3.57 -1.31 8.40
CA TYR A 110 -2.80 -0.27 7.76
C TYR A 110 -2.75 0.98 8.63
N LYS A 111 -1.54 1.45 8.95
CA LYS A 111 -1.38 2.77 9.55
C LYS A 111 -1.33 3.81 8.44
N ILE A 112 -2.29 4.70 8.44
CA ILE A 112 -2.50 5.71 7.41
C ILE A 112 -2.34 7.13 7.94
N VAL A 113 -1.98 8.05 7.05
CA VAL A 113 -1.93 9.50 7.31
C VAL A 113 -2.37 10.28 6.07
N SER A 114 -3.20 11.29 6.25
CA SER A 114 -3.62 12.20 5.19
C SER A 114 -2.48 13.12 4.79
N GLN A 115 -2.54 13.70 3.59
CA GLN A 115 -1.53 14.65 3.13
C GLN A 115 -1.40 15.88 4.05
N SER A 116 -2.50 16.31 4.66
CA SER A 116 -2.52 17.40 5.66
C SER A 116 -2.02 16.99 7.04
N GLY A 117 -1.77 15.71 7.31
CA GLY A 117 -1.49 15.18 8.65
C GLY A 117 -2.68 15.19 9.61
N LYS A 118 -3.78 15.88 9.27
CA LYS A 118 -4.99 16.02 10.10
C LYS A 118 -5.62 14.66 10.46
N TYR A 119 -5.63 13.73 9.52
CA TYR A 119 -6.25 12.42 9.69
C TYR A 119 -5.16 11.35 9.72
N GLN A 120 -5.06 10.60 10.82
CA GLN A 120 -4.19 9.45 10.91
C GLN A 120 -4.77 8.40 11.84
N GLY A 121 -4.41 7.14 11.62
CA GLY A 121 -4.91 6.03 12.42
C GLY A 121 -4.59 4.68 11.83
N TRP A 122 -5.02 3.65 12.54
CA TRP A 122 -5.07 2.29 12.00
C TRP A 122 -6.43 2.07 11.33
N ILE A 123 -6.41 1.39 10.19
CA ILE A 123 -7.60 0.94 9.48
C ILE A 123 -7.41 -0.50 9.01
N ASP A 124 -8.49 -1.27 9.01
CA ASP A 124 -8.49 -2.63 8.50
C ASP A 124 -8.46 -2.66 6.96
N ASN A 125 -8.18 -3.84 6.42
CA ASN A 125 -8.07 -4.07 4.98
C ASN A 125 -9.33 -3.71 4.18
N ALA A 126 -10.52 -3.97 4.74
CA ALA A 126 -11.79 -3.96 4.03
C ALA A 126 -12.32 -2.56 3.60
N GLY A 127 -11.49 -1.51 3.67
CA GLY A 127 -11.95 -0.15 3.37
C GLY A 127 -10.92 0.74 2.70
N ILE A 128 -9.83 0.19 2.14
CA ILE A 128 -8.77 0.98 1.51
C ILE A 128 -8.51 0.53 0.07
N TYR A 129 -8.51 1.49 -0.85
CA TYR A 129 -8.25 1.25 -2.28
C TYR A 129 -7.26 2.27 -2.83
N ASN A 130 -6.60 1.92 -3.93
CA ASN A 130 -5.77 2.85 -4.68
C ASN A 130 -6.65 3.72 -5.58
N LYS A 131 -6.58 5.05 -5.50
CA LYS A 131 -7.45 5.96 -6.27
C LYS A 131 -7.39 5.73 -7.79
N TYR A 132 -6.28 5.18 -8.29
CA TYR A 132 -6.10 4.86 -9.70
C TYR A 132 -6.79 3.56 -10.13
N SER A 133 -7.18 2.68 -9.19
CA SER A 133 -7.88 1.43 -9.49
C SER A 133 -9.26 1.65 -10.12
N LEU A 134 -9.83 2.85 -9.96
CA LEU A 134 -11.11 3.26 -10.54
C LEU A 134 -10.96 4.12 -11.81
N ASP A 135 -9.73 4.39 -12.27
CA ASP A 135 -9.52 5.19 -13.48
C ASP A 135 -9.92 4.37 -14.72
N LYS A 136 -10.85 4.90 -15.51
CA LYS A 136 -11.37 4.23 -16.71
C LYS A 136 -10.30 3.94 -17.75
N GLN A 137 -9.28 4.80 -17.88
CA GLN A 137 -8.19 4.60 -18.83
C GLN A 137 -7.21 3.52 -18.37
N LEU A 138 -7.19 3.20 -17.07
CA LEU A 138 -6.37 2.12 -16.52
C LEU A 138 -7.09 0.77 -16.50
N GLN A 139 -8.42 0.73 -16.64
CA GLN A 139 -9.19 -0.52 -16.58
C GLN A 139 -8.74 -1.60 -17.57
N PRO A 140 -8.41 -1.30 -18.84
CA PRO A 140 -7.91 -2.32 -19.75
C PRO A 140 -6.61 -2.97 -19.26
N ILE A 141 -5.74 -2.19 -18.63
CA ILE A 141 -4.48 -2.68 -18.05
C ILE A 141 -4.77 -3.50 -16.79
N ILE A 142 -5.56 -2.96 -15.86
CA ILE A 142 -5.98 -3.62 -14.61
C ILE A 142 -6.61 -4.97 -14.91
N SER A 143 -7.48 -5.07 -15.92
CA SER A 143 -8.13 -6.32 -16.31
C SER A 143 -7.12 -7.40 -16.73
N GLN A 144 -6.09 -7.05 -17.53
CA GLN A 144 -5.06 -8.02 -17.90
C GLN A 144 -4.19 -8.43 -16.71
N GLU A 145 -3.83 -7.47 -15.85
CA GLU A 145 -3.08 -7.75 -14.63
C GLU A 145 -3.86 -8.68 -13.69
N GLN A 146 -5.17 -8.47 -13.52
CA GLN A 146 -6.05 -9.33 -12.74
C GLN A 146 -6.14 -10.75 -13.31
N LYS A 147 -6.25 -10.90 -14.63
CA LYS A 147 -6.25 -12.25 -15.25
C LYS A 147 -4.98 -13.02 -14.88
N VAL A 148 -3.82 -12.37 -14.94
CA VAL A 148 -2.54 -12.99 -14.58
C VAL A 148 -2.54 -13.38 -13.10
N VAL A 149 -2.83 -12.43 -12.20
CA VAL A 149 -2.80 -12.68 -10.75
C VAL A 149 -3.82 -13.74 -10.34
N ASN A 150 -5.05 -13.68 -10.85
CA ASN A 150 -6.12 -14.64 -10.54
C ASN A 150 -5.78 -16.04 -11.07
N SER A 151 -5.24 -16.14 -12.30
CA SER A 151 -4.84 -17.43 -12.87
C SER A 151 -3.72 -18.07 -12.05
N ILE A 152 -2.74 -17.29 -11.62
CA ILE A 152 -1.66 -17.76 -10.73
C ILE A 152 -2.23 -18.25 -9.41
N ASN A 153 -3.07 -17.43 -8.78
CA ASN A 153 -3.60 -17.74 -7.46
C ASN A 153 -4.53 -18.95 -7.48
N ALA A 154 -5.31 -19.13 -8.55
CA ALA A 154 -6.21 -20.28 -8.72
C ALA A 154 -5.44 -21.57 -9.03
N LYS A 155 -4.36 -21.51 -9.81
CA LYS A 155 -3.60 -22.70 -10.20
C LYS A 155 -2.62 -23.18 -9.13
N TYR A 156 -2.06 -22.26 -8.34
CA TYR A 156 -1.02 -22.55 -7.35
C TYR A 156 -1.48 -22.30 -5.91
N VAL A 157 -2.75 -22.61 -5.62
CA VAL A 157 -3.35 -22.46 -4.27
C VAL A 157 -2.50 -23.22 -3.23
N GLY A 158 -2.05 -22.53 -2.18
CA GLY A 158 -1.30 -23.14 -1.08
C GLY A 158 0.12 -23.63 -1.43
N ALA A 159 0.56 -23.46 -2.68
CA ALA A 159 1.84 -23.97 -3.16
C ALA A 159 3.00 -23.01 -2.85
N ALA A 160 3.45 -23.01 -1.58
CA ALA A 160 4.64 -22.27 -1.16
C ALA A 160 5.94 -22.71 -1.86
N HIS A 161 5.94 -23.86 -2.56
CA HIS A 161 7.16 -24.50 -3.06
C HIS A 161 7.08 -25.10 -4.49
N GLN A 162 6.07 -24.78 -5.29
CA GLN A 162 6.06 -25.23 -6.69
C GLN A 162 6.82 -24.25 -7.57
N HIS A 163 7.51 -24.72 -8.62
CA HIS A 163 8.00 -23.83 -9.69
C HIS A 163 6.85 -23.55 -10.66
N TYR A 164 6.82 -22.36 -11.29
CA TYR A 164 5.81 -22.10 -12.31
C TYR A 164 6.15 -22.93 -13.53
N GLU A 165 5.16 -23.63 -14.09
CA GLU A 165 5.37 -24.29 -15.38
C GLU A 165 5.72 -23.23 -16.43
N LYS A 166 6.75 -23.49 -17.24
CA LYS A 166 7.20 -22.56 -18.28
C LYS A 166 6.05 -22.12 -19.21
N LYS A 167 5.11 -23.02 -19.48
CA LYS A 167 3.91 -22.75 -20.29
C LYS A 167 3.00 -21.68 -19.68
N ASP A 168 2.87 -21.64 -18.36
CA ASP A 168 2.07 -20.62 -17.67
C ASP A 168 2.77 -19.26 -17.70
N LEU A 169 4.10 -19.26 -17.48
CA LEU A 169 4.89 -18.04 -17.56
C LEU A 169 4.80 -17.39 -18.95
N LEU A 170 4.77 -18.20 -20.01
CA LEU A 170 4.56 -17.72 -21.39
C LEU A 170 3.15 -17.14 -21.57
N ALA A 171 2.11 -17.84 -21.11
CA ALA A 171 0.73 -17.33 -21.18
C ALA A 171 0.57 -15.99 -20.43
N TYR A 172 1.24 -15.83 -19.28
CA TYR A 172 1.23 -14.56 -18.55
C TYR A 172 2.03 -13.45 -19.24
N GLN A 173 3.07 -13.80 -20.00
CA GLN A 173 3.84 -12.82 -20.79
C GLN A 173 2.98 -12.17 -21.88
N ASP A 174 2.10 -12.92 -22.54
CA ASP A 174 1.20 -12.37 -23.57
C ASP A 174 0.24 -11.32 -22.97
N GLU A 175 -0.37 -11.62 -21.82
CA GLU A 175 -1.26 -10.67 -21.13
C GLU A 175 -0.51 -9.43 -20.63
N LEU A 176 0.72 -9.59 -20.13
CA LEU A 176 1.57 -8.46 -19.74
C LEU A 176 2.10 -7.65 -20.93
N THR A 177 2.22 -8.26 -22.10
CA THR A 177 2.57 -7.57 -23.36
C THR A 177 1.40 -6.71 -23.81
N LYS A 178 0.18 -7.25 -23.85
CA LYS A 178 -1.05 -6.47 -24.11
C LYS A 178 -1.21 -5.31 -23.13
N ALA A 179 -1.00 -5.55 -21.83
CA ALA A 179 -1.03 -4.49 -20.82
C ALA A 179 0.00 -3.39 -21.12
N SER A 180 1.20 -3.76 -21.57
CA SER A 180 2.27 -2.81 -21.94
C SER A 180 1.91 -2.00 -23.19
N GLU A 181 1.28 -2.61 -24.19
CA GLU A 181 0.76 -1.92 -25.37
C GLU A 181 -0.31 -0.89 -24.99
N TYR A 182 -1.27 -1.26 -24.14
CA TYR A 182 -2.26 -0.32 -23.62
C TYR A 182 -1.62 0.82 -22.85
N ALA A 183 -0.63 0.53 -22.00
CA ALA A 183 0.13 1.56 -21.28
C ALA A 183 0.87 2.50 -22.23
N GLY A 184 1.36 2.01 -23.38
CA GLY A 184 2.00 2.80 -24.43
C GLY A 184 1.08 3.84 -25.09
N ARG A 185 -0.23 3.63 -25.03
CA ARG A 185 -1.26 4.57 -25.55
C ARG A 185 -1.64 5.66 -24.54
N LEU A 186 -1.18 5.55 -23.29
CA LEU A 186 -1.42 6.54 -22.25
C LEU A 186 -0.34 7.62 -22.26
N SER A 187 -0.65 8.78 -21.68
CA SER A 187 0.30 9.88 -21.49
C SER A 187 0.36 10.31 -20.01
N GLY A 188 1.43 11.04 -19.67
CA GLY A 188 1.65 11.62 -18.34
C GLY A 188 1.62 10.59 -17.20
N ASP A 189 1.06 10.99 -16.06
CA ASP A 189 1.01 10.20 -14.84
C ASP A 189 0.35 8.83 -15.03
N LYS A 190 -0.65 8.72 -15.90
CA LYS A 190 -1.37 7.46 -16.12
C LYS A 190 -0.48 6.41 -16.74
N ARG A 191 0.37 6.80 -17.69
CA ARG A 191 1.39 5.91 -18.26
C ARG A 191 2.37 5.45 -17.20
N LEU A 192 2.84 6.36 -16.34
CA LEU A 192 3.77 6.02 -15.27
C LEU A 192 3.17 5.04 -14.26
N VAL A 193 1.92 5.28 -13.84
CA VAL A 193 1.17 4.37 -12.94
C VAL A 193 0.99 3.00 -13.59
N ALA A 194 0.58 2.94 -14.86
CA ALA A 194 0.40 1.68 -15.59
C ALA A 194 1.71 0.88 -15.69
N LEU A 195 2.80 1.50 -16.15
CA LEU A 195 4.09 0.82 -16.30
C LEU A 195 4.64 0.33 -14.97
N LYS A 196 4.47 1.12 -13.90
CA LYS A 196 4.82 0.71 -12.54
C LYS A 196 4.02 -0.51 -12.10
N SER A 197 2.71 -0.53 -12.34
CA SER A 197 1.83 -1.66 -11.97
C SER A 197 2.23 -2.94 -12.70
N ILE A 198 2.45 -2.87 -14.01
CA ILE A 198 2.91 -4.00 -14.82
C ILE A 198 4.25 -4.53 -14.30
N GLY A 199 5.17 -3.62 -13.91
CA GLY A 199 6.42 -3.98 -13.26
C GLY A 199 6.23 -4.72 -11.93
N GLN A 200 5.26 -4.30 -11.12
CA GLN A 200 4.90 -5.00 -9.88
C GLN A 200 4.32 -6.40 -10.16
N VAL A 201 3.48 -6.57 -11.19
CA VAL A 201 2.98 -7.90 -11.59
C VAL A 201 4.14 -8.79 -12.03
N ARG A 202 5.06 -8.27 -12.86
CA ARG A 202 6.28 -9.01 -13.27
C ARG A 202 7.12 -9.46 -12.08
N ASN A 203 7.23 -8.63 -11.04
CA ASN A 203 7.95 -9.01 -9.83
C ASN A 203 7.17 -10.01 -8.97
N TYR A 204 5.84 -9.89 -8.92
CA TYR A 204 4.96 -10.83 -8.24
C TYR A 204 5.09 -12.24 -8.84
N ILE A 205 4.99 -12.37 -10.17
CA ILE A 205 5.13 -13.66 -10.86
C ILE A 205 6.54 -14.25 -10.75
N LYS A 206 7.58 -13.43 -10.52
CA LYS A 206 8.96 -13.93 -10.34
C LYS A 206 9.24 -14.37 -8.89
N SER A 207 8.75 -13.60 -7.93
CA SER A 207 9.10 -13.76 -6.51
C SER A 207 8.11 -14.61 -5.71
N ARG A 208 6.89 -14.82 -6.19
CA ARG A 208 5.76 -15.46 -5.48
C ARG A 208 5.42 -14.85 -4.12
N ASN A 209 5.99 -13.70 -3.80
CA ASN A 209 5.80 -13.08 -2.52
C ASN A 209 4.45 -12.36 -2.55
N SER A 210 3.47 -12.86 -1.79
CA SER A 210 2.14 -12.27 -1.62
C SER A 210 2.20 -10.82 -1.13
N ASN A 211 3.30 -10.41 -0.51
CA ASN A 211 3.52 -9.02 -0.16
C ASN A 211 3.74 -8.11 -1.37
N SER A 212 4.05 -8.68 -2.55
CA SER A 212 4.34 -7.99 -3.81
C SER A 212 3.12 -7.79 -4.71
N ILE A 213 1.91 -8.13 -4.24
CA ILE A 213 0.68 -7.90 -5.00
C ILE A 213 0.67 -6.45 -5.49
N PRO A 214 0.47 -6.20 -6.80
CA PRO A 214 0.47 -4.87 -7.36
C PRO A 214 -0.53 -3.96 -6.65
N THR A 215 -0.11 -2.75 -6.35
CA THR A 215 -0.91 -1.81 -5.54
C THR A 215 -2.08 -1.22 -6.31
N LEU A 216 -2.08 -1.30 -7.65
CA LEU A 216 -3.19 -0.87 -8.48
C LEU A 216 -4.36 -1.87 -8.44
N LEU A 217 -4.07 -3.14 -8.16
CA LEU A 217 -5.06 -4.22 -8.04
C LEU A 217 -5.72 -4.29 -6.66
N TRP A 218 -5.60 -3.22 -5.87
CA TRP A 218 -5.97 -3.22 -4.46
C TRP A 218 -7.30 -2.49 -4.18
N PRO A 219 -8.20 -3.04 -3.35
CA PRO A 219 -8.12 -4.36 -2.69
C PRO A 219 -8.40 -5.51 -3.68
N VAL A 220 -7.81 -6.69 -3.42
CA VAL A 220 -8.13 -7.93 -4.15
C VAL A 220 -9.34 -8.59 -3.53
#